data_AF-A0A7W2I4C2-F1
#
_entry.id   AF-A0A7W2I4C2-F1
#
_cell.length_a   1.000
_cell.length_b   1.000
_cell.length_c   1.000
_cell.angle_alpha   90.00
_cell.angle_beta   90.00
_cell.angle_gamma   90.00
#
_symmetry.space_group_name_H-M   'P 1'
#
loop_
_entity.id
_entity.type
_entity.pdbx_description
1 polymer ?
#
loop_
_entity_poly.entity_id
_entity_poly.type
_entity_poly.pdbx_seq_one_letter_code
_entity_poly.pdbx_strand_id
1 'polypeptide(L)'
;MRAQTKALAAALAAALAFTGLQPAAAADASALVDLEEAEYAIDSDNDGLPDDWETEGVVLHDGTELALPDWGVDPNRPDLFIQLNWMEEHNGKSFAPSAEALLDIVKLFDDHGIALHIDAGETYTNIPNYTEFHGGETVAYSQYYFADQITGVRLLQDIDTYLGDRSNAFRLGIIGDQIDRGDYTTGVALVGDSAFFVANNDQIDTDEQLRNAILHEFGHTLGLRHNGSADITRKLPRTQATPAEYLSVMNYDHEFTHFNYSEEGYTAEGPNGPVEVPADWDSLVLDTPRIGHDALELGARTVSHGAAPAVAASQAQASQAATATPAKDSPAEAAPAKAADVNVAAIVGSVVAALAVLGIAGAGFAAMNGLLPF
;
A
#
# COMPACT_ATOMS: atom_id res chain seq x y z
N MET A 1 -7.61 3.71 38.13
CA MET A 1 -6.20 3.36 37.83
C MET A 1 -5.48 2.52 38.89
N ARG A 2 -5.44 2.86 40.20
CA ARG A 2 -4.77 1.99 41.23
C ARG A 2 -5.52 0.70 41.65
N ALA A 3 -6.78 0.54 41.24
CA ALA A 3 -7.61 -0.62 41.60
C ALA A 3 -7.56 -1.75 40.56
N GLN A 4 -7.35 -1.44 39.28
CA GLN A 4 -7.32 -2.42 38.20
C GLN A 4 -6.00 -3.21 38.15
N THR A 5 -4.89 -2.61 38.58
CA THR A 5 -3.59 -3.27 38.75
C THR A 5 -3.58 -4.36 39.82
N LYS A 6 -4.48 -4.31 40.82
CA LYS A 6 -4.60 -5.37 41.83
C LYS A 6 -5.44 -6.58 41.38
N ALA A 7 -6.36 -6.36 40.43
CA ALA A 7 -7.22 -7.43 39.91
C ALA A 7 -6.45 -8.38 38.97
N LEU A 8 -5.53 -7.84 38.18
CA LEU A 8 -4.72 -8.61 37.22
C LEU A 8 -3.65 -9.46 37.91
N ALA A 9 -2.98 -8.92 38.94
CA ALA A 9 -2.03 -9.67 39.76
C ALA A 9 -2.68 -10.82 40.55
N ALA A 10 -3.93 -10.63 41.00
CA ALA A 10 -4.69 -11.68 41.67
C ALA A 10 -5.15 -12.79 40.71
N ALA A 11 -5.48 -12.45 39.46
CA ALA A 11 -5.85 -13.43 38.43
C ALA A 11 -4.67 -14.30 37.99
N LEU A 12 -3.46 -13.72 37.88
CA LEU A 12 -2.25 -14.45 37.51
C LEU A 12 -1.75 -15.38 38.63
N ALA A 13 -1.87 -14.96 39.90
CA ALA A 13 -1.57 -15.81 41.05
C ALA A 13 -2.58 -16.95 41.21
N ALA A 14 -3.86 -16.74 40.84
CA ALA A 14 -4.89 -17.77 40.87
C ALA A 14 -4.70 -18.82 39.75
N ALA A 15 -4.20 -18.43 38.58
CA ALA A 15 -3.88 -19.37 37.50
C ALA A 15 -2.69 -20.29 37.83
N LEU A 16 -1.69 -19.78 38.56
CA LEU A 16 -0.51 -20.55 38.99
C LEU A 16 -0.82 -21.53 40.15
N ALA A 17 -1.92 -21.33 40.89
CA ALA A 17 -2.34 -22.26 41.93
C ALA A 17 -3.14 -23.48 41.39
N PHE A 18 -3.69 -23.39 40.16
CA PHE A 18 -4.56 -24.43 39.59
C PHE A 18 -3.81 -25.51 38.77
N THR A 19 -2.55 -25.28 38.42
CA THR A 19 -1.77 -26.20 37.55
C THR A 19 -0.74 -27.05 38.29
N GLY A 20 -0.58 -26.87 39.62
CA GLY A 20 0.26 -27.73 40.45
C GLY A 20 1.77 -27.70 40.13
N LEU A 21 2.25 -26.78 39.29
CA LEU A 21 3.68 -26.58 39.07
C LEU A 21 4.25 -25.69 40.17
N GLN A 22 5.01 -26.27 41.10
CA GLN A 22 5.93 -25.50 41.94
C GLN A 22 7.10 -25.00 41.07
N PRO A 23 7.48 -23.72 41.13
CA PRO A 23 8.66 -23.25 40.45
C PRO A 23 9.90 -23.84 41.13
N ALA A 24 10.73 -24.53 40.33
CA ALA A 24 12.09 -24.82 40.71
C ALA A 24 12.84 -23.48 40.85
N ALA A 25 13.48 -23.29 42.00
CA ALA A 25 14.52 -22.32 42.32
C ALA A 25 14.48 -20.97 41.57
N ALA A 26 14.09 -19.94 42.30
CA ALA A 26 14.25 -18.53 41.96
C ALA A 26 15.67 -18.22 41.41
N ALA A 27 15.76 -18.15 40.09
CA ALA A 27 16.79 -17.45 39.33
C ALA A 27 16.08 -16.85 38.12
N ASP A 28 16.21 -15.53 37.98
CA ASP A 28 15.71 -14.71 36.88
C ASP A 28 14.20 -14.51 36.74
N ALA A 29 13.56 -14.07 37.83
CA ALA A 29 12.30 -13.32 37.75
C ALA A 29 12.50 -11.87 37.24
N SER A 30 13.72 -11.45 36.86
CA SER A 30 13.99 -10.19 36.17
C SER A 30 14.18 -10.33 34.66
N ALA A 31 14.06 -11.54 34.09
CA ALA A 31 14.18 -11.80 32.65
C ALA A 31 12.82 -11.97 31.95
N LEU A 32 11.72 -11.65 32.64
CA LEU A 32 10.35 -11.71 32.11
C LEU A 32 9.60 -10.37 32.26
N VAL A 33 10.32 -9.26 32.41
CA VAL A 33 9.72 -7.92 32.60
C VAL A 33 10.27 -6.88 31.62
N ASP A 34 10.87 -7.32 30.50
CA ASP A 34 11.15 -6.45 29.34
C ASP A 34 10.25 -6.86 28.16
N LEU A 35 8.98 -7.16 28.43
CA LEU A 35 7.95 -6.81 27.46
C LEU A 35 7.68 -5.34 27.75
N GLU A 36 8.51 -4.49 27.15
CA GLU A 36 8.25 -3.06 27.02
C GLU A 36 6.78 -2.95 26.63
N GLU A 37 5.97 -2.39 27.54
CA GLU A 37 4.62 -1.99 27.20
C GLU A 37 4.81 -1.06 26.01
N ALA A 38 4.53 -1.53 24.79
CA ALA A 38 4.28 -0.64 23.67
C ALA A 38 3.18 0.28 24.20
N GLU A 39 3.58 1.48 24.58
CA GLU A 39 2.68 2.56 24.89
C GLU A 39 1.84 2.66 23.63
N TYR A 40 0.60 2.18 23.70
CA TYR A 40 -0.30 2.18 22.55
C TYR A 40 -0.47 3.66 22.23
N ALA A 41 0.22 4.11 21.20
CA ALA A 41 0.12 5.48 20.76
C ALA A 41 -1.35 5.68 20.36
N ILE A 42 -1.92 6.79 20.84
CA ILE A 42 -3.32 7.09 20.55
C ILE A 42 -3.39 7.42 19.07
N ASP A 43 -4.36 6.83 18.39
CA ASP A 43 -4.74 7.09 17.00
C ASP A 43 -6.26 7.30 17.06
N SER A 44 -6.66 8.57 16.98
CA SER A 44 -8.00 9.04 17.27
C SER A 44 -8.99 8.86 16.12
N ASP A 45 -8.51 8.79 14.88
CA ASP A 45 -9.33 8.63 13.68
C ASP A 45 -9.15 7.30 12.94
N ASN A 46 -8.22 6.47 13.41
CA ASN A 46 -7.97 5.10 13.00
C ASN A 46 -7.41 4.96 11.58
N ASP A 47 -6.58 5.90 11.15
CA ASP A 47 -5.82 5.82 9.89
C ASP A 47 -4.46 5.10 10.02
N GLY A 48 -4.04 4.80 11.26
CA GLY A 48 -2.79 4.15 11.60
C GLY A 48 -1.64 5.10 11.93
N LEU A 49 -1.78 6.41 11.72
CA LEU A 49 -0.84 7.42 12.17
C LEU A 49 -1.15 7.78 13.64
N PRO A 50 -0.17 7.74 14.55
CA PRO A 50 -0.42 8.19 15.92
C PRO A 50 -0.63 9.70 16.04
N ASP A 51 -1.55 10.14 16.89
CA ASP A 51 -1.86 11.55 17.19
C ASP A 51 -0.60 12.39 17.47
N ASP A 52 0.38 11.82 18.17
CA ASP A 52 1.64 12.50 18.49
C ASP A 52 2.52 12.70 17.24
N TRP A 53 2.50 11.78 16.27
CA TRP A 53 3.21 11.94 15.00
C TRP A 53 2.54 13.02 14.16
N GLU A 54 1.22 13.04 14.13
CA GLU A 54 0.44 14.02 13.37
C GLU A 54 0.57 15.44 13.93
N THR A 55 0.76 15.57 15.24
CA THR A 55 0.89 16.88 15.92
C THR A 55 2.32 17.37 16.09
N GLU A 56 3.31 16.47 16.20
CA GLU A 56 4.72 16.82 16.44
C GLU A 56 5.66 16.46 15.27
N GLY A 57 5.21 15.63 14.33
CA GLY A 57 6.06 14.99 13.33
C GLY A 57 6.87 13.84 13.93
N VAL A 58 7.64 13.16 13.09
CA VAL A 58 8.42 11.98 13.52
C VAL A 58 9.75 11.88 12.78
N VAL A 59 10.78 11.34 13.44
CA VAL A 59 12.03 10.93 12.81
C VAL A 59 12.09 9.41 12.72
N LEU A 60 12.27 8.89 11.51
CA LEU A 60 12.37 7.48 11.20
C LEU A 60 13.77 6.91 11.53
N HIS A 61 13.94 5.58 11.46
CA HIS A 61 15.19 4.93 11.86
C HIS A 61 16.39 5.25 10.96
N ASP A 62 16.16 5.48 9.67
CA ASP A 62 17.14 5.97 8.71
C ASP A 62 17.48 7.46 8.86
N GLY A 63 16.79 8.17 9.78
CA GLY A 63 16.96 9.59 10.04
C GLY A 63 16.10 10.50 9.17
N THR A 64 15.21 9.94 8.33
CA THR A 64 14.24 10.73 7.59
C THR A 64 13.24 11.38 8.55
N GLU A 65 13.05 12.69 8.39
CA GLU A 65 12.07 13.47 9.15
C GLU A 65 10.76 13.56 8.36
N LEU A 66 9.66 13.11 8.96
CA LEU A 66 8.30 13.30 8.44
C LEU A 66 7.66 14.48 9.18
N ALA A 67 7.60 15.63 8.51
CA ALA A 67 6.96 16.84 9.02
C ALA A 67 5.43 16.80 8.84
N LEU A 68 4.79 15.73 9.31
CA LEU A 68 3.33 15.50 9.17
C LEU A 68 2.46 16.72 9.55
N PRO A 69 2.74 17.48 10.63
CA PRO A 69 1.95 18.66 10.96
C PRO A 69 2.01 19.75 9.88
N ASP A 70 3.18 19.89 9.22
CA ASP A 70 3.37 20.85 8.12
C ASP A 70 2.75 20.35 6.81
N TRP A 71 2.49 19.04 6.70
CA TRP A 71 1.83 18.37 5.58
C TRP A 71 0.30 18.38 5.69
N GLY A 72 -0.25 19.03 6.71
CA GLY A 72 -1.69 19.26 6.82
C GLY A 72 -2.50 18.05 7.28
N VAL A 73 -1.83 17.12 7.97
CA VAL A 73 -2.43 15.98 8.67
C VAL A 73 -3.25 16.46 9.87
N ASP A 74 -4.37 15.80 10.17
CA ASP A 74 -5.30 16.15 11.25
C ASP A 74 -5.70 14.90 12.06
N PRO A 75 -5.35 14.82 13.36
CA PRO A 75 -5.66 13.67 14.23
C PRO A 75 -7.14 13.30 14.42
N ASN A 76 -8.05 14.03 13.80
CA ASN A 76 -9.49 13.79 13.90
C ASN A 76 -10.13 13.56 12.54
N ARG A 77 -9.31 13.39 11.50
CA ARG A 77 -9.75 13.21 10.12
C ARG A 77 -8.73 12.33 9.39
N PRO A 78 -9.10 11.09 9.01
CA PRO A 78 -8.16 10.11 8.51
C PRO A 78 -7.30 10.64 7.34
N ASP A 79 -6.00 10.41 7.42
CA ASP A 79 -4.99 10.81 6.45
C ASP A 79 -4.34 9.58 5.77
N LEU A 80 -4.36 9.57 4.44
CA LEU A 80 -3.71 8.52 3.64
C LEU A 80 -2.64 9.15 2.77
N PHE A 81 -1.44 8.55 2.78
CA PHE A 81 -0.35 8.97 1.91
C PHE A 81 -0.09 7.94 0.80
N ILE A 82 0.03 8.41 -0.44
CA ILE A 82 0.48 7.62 -1.58
C ILE A 82 1.74 8.26 -2.17
N GLN A 83 2.79 7.47 -2.33
CA GLN A 83 3.82 7.77 -3.31
C GLN A 83 3.51 7.01 -4.60
N LEU A 84 3.24 7.74 -5.68
CA LEU A 84 2.91 7.16 -6.96
C LEU A 84 4.10 7.29 -7.92
N ASN A 85 4.65 6.14 -8.27
CA ASN A 85 5.76 6.01 -9.20
C ASN A 85 5.25 5.47 -10.54
N TRP A 86 5.98 5.72 -11.63
CA TRP A 86 5.71 5.08 -12.90
C TRP A 86 6.98 4.81 -13.71
N MET A 87 6.82 3.96 -14.73
CA MET A 87 7.88 3.61 -15.65
C MET A 87 8.28 4.77 -16.56
N GLU A 88 9.57 4.84 -16.88
CA GLU A 88 10.09 5.67 -17.97
C GLU A 88 9.28 5.51 -19.26
N GLU A 89 9.09 6.61 -19.99
CA GLU A 89 8.43 6.60 -21.30
C GLU A 89 9.09 5.55 -22.23
N HIS A 90 8.26 4.74 -22.88
CA HIS A 90 8.73 3.74 -23.83
C HIS A 90 7.93 3.77 -25.13
N ASN A 91 8.64 3.79 -26.27
CA ASN A 91 8.04 3.84 -27.61
C ASN A 91 6.98 4.95 -27.80
N GLY A 92 7.13 6.09 -27.12
CA GLY A 92 6.18 7.20 -27.20
C GLY A 92 4.93 7.05 -26.32
N LYS A 93 4.87 6.00 -25.49
CA LYS A 93 3.84 5.84 -24.45
C LYS A 93 4.41 6.32 -23.12
N SER A 94 3.75 7.32 -22.53
CA SER A 94 3.98 7.70 -21.14
C SER A 94 3.12 6.85 -20.22
N PHE A 95 3.68 6.49 -19.06
CA PHE A 95 2.96 5.82 -17.98
C PHE A 95 2.47 6.79 -16.90
N ALA A 96 2.76 8.08 -17.04
CA ALA A 96 2.34 9.11 -16.10
C ALA A 96 0.81 9.29 -16.15
N PRO A 97 0.14 9.36 -14.99
CA PRO A 97 -1.25 9.83 -14.92
C PRO A 97 -1.30 11.35 -15.09
N SER A 98 -2.45 11.89 -15.51
CA SER A 98 -2.65 13.34 -15.48
C SER A 98 -2.77 13.87 -14.05
N ALA A 99 -2.42 15.14 -13.85
CA ALA A 99 -2.65 15.83 -12.57
C ALA A 99 -4.15 15.93 -12.26
N GLU A 100 -4.99 16.08 -13.28
CA GLU A 100 -6.43 16.11 -13.16
C GLU A 100 -7.01 14.79 -12.64
N ALA A 101 -6.52 13.64 -13.12
CA ALA A 101 -6.92 12.33 -12.64
C ALA A 101 -6.60 12.14 -11.15
N LEU A 102 -5.39 12.52 -10.73
CA LEU A 102 -5.00 12.44 -9.32
C LEU A 102 -5.81 13.38 -8.44
N LEU A 103 -6.08 14.59 -8.91
CA LEU A 103 -6.93 15.54 -8.21
C LEU A 103 -8.38 15.04 -8.06
N ASP A 104 -8.93 14.35 -9.05
CA ASP A 104 -10.26 13.74 -8.96
C ASP A 104 -10.32 12.66 -7.87
N ILE A 105 -9.27 11.84 -7.74
CA ILE A 105 -9.16 10.84 -6.66
C ILE A 105 -9.07 11.55 -5.30
N VAL A 106 -8.25 12.59 -5.18
CA VAL A 106 -8.14 13.37 -3.93
C VAL A 106 -9.51 13.94 -3.52
N LYS A 107 -10.26 14.53 -4.45
CA LYS A 107 -11.61 15.06 -4.17
C LYS A 107 -12.59 13.98 -3.76
N LEU A 108 -12.50 12.80 -4.39
CA LEU A 108 -13.38 11.69 -4.03
C LEU A 108 -13.19 11.31 -2.56
N PHE A 109 -11.94 11.12 -2.11
CA PHE A 109 -11.68 10.83 -0.69
C PHE A 109 -12.09 12.00 0.22
N ASP A 110 -11.87 13.25 -0.21
CA ASP A 110 -12.27 14.44 0.54
C ASP A 110 -13.79 14.52 0.77
N ASP A 111 -14.58 14.20 -0.26
CA ASP A 111 -16.04 14.12 -0.19
C ASP A 111 -16.53 13.03 0.79
N HIS A 112 -15.68 12.03 1.09
CA HIS A 112 -15.91 10.98 2.09
C HIS A 112 -15.20 11.23 3.43
N GLY A 113 -14.68 12.44 3.64
CA GLY A 113 -14.08 12.85 4.91
C GLY A 113 -12.66 12.32 5.15
N ILE A 114 -12.00 11.74 4.14
CA ILE A 114 -10.64 11.20 4.24
C ILE A 114 -9.69 12.13 3.47
N ALA A 115 -8.59 12.53 4.08
CA ALA A 115 -7.55 13.31 3.44
C ALA A 115 -6.64 12.36 2.65
N LEU A 116 -6.61 12.51 1.32
CA LEU A 116 -5.65 11.77 0.49
C LEU A 116 -4.51 12.68 0.05
N HIS A 117 -3.29 12.32 0.44
CA HIS A 117 -2.04 13.00 0.16
C HIS A 117 -1.24 12.22 -0.89
N ILE A 118 -0.95 12.84 -2.04
CA ILE A 118 -0.25 12.18 -3.13
C ILE A 118 1.10 12.88 -3.39
N ASP A 119 2.17 12.10 -3.37
CA ASP A 119 3.47 12.42 -3.94
C ASP A 119 3.60 11.69 -5.29
N ALA A 120 3.37 12.41 -6.38
CA ALA A 120 3.57 11.93 -7.75
C ALA A 120 4.67 12.75 -8.46
N GLY A 121 5.71 13.17 -7.72
CA GLY A 121 6.81 13.93 -8.29
C GLY A 121 6.40 15.35 -8.72
N GLU A 122 7.12 15.87 -9.70
CA GLU A 122 6.82 17.19 -10.30
C GLU A 122 5.46 17.23 -11.03
N THR A 123 4.89 16.08 -11.39
CA THR A 123 3.60 15.99 -12.09
C THR A 123 2.45 16.45 -11.20
N TYR A 124 2.43 16.02 -9.93
CA TYR A 124 1.38 16.37 -8.99
C TYR A 124 1.82 16.11 -7.56
N THR A 125 1.56 17.09 -6.69
CA THR A 125 1.43 16.84 -5.26
C THR A 125 0.41 17.80 -4.66
N ASN A 126 -0.39 17.30 -3.73
CA ASN A 126 -1.27 18.13 -2.89
C ASN A 126 -0.77 18.23 -1.45
N ILE A 127 0.43 17.72 -1.15
CA ILE A 127 1.02 17.76 0.18
C ILE A 127 1.60 19.17 0.42
N PRO A 128 1.04 19.96 1.35
CA PRO A 128 1.55 21.30 1.64
C PRO A 128 2.96 21.22 2.23
N ASN A 129 3.79 22.22 1.91
CA ASN A 129 5.17 22.34 2.39
C ASN A 129 6.08 21.13 2.10
N TYR A 130 5.69 20.28 1.15
CA TYR A 130 6.46 19.12 0.74
C TYR A 130 7.47 19.52 -0.33
N THR A 131 8.77 19.43 -0.01
CA THR A 131 9.84 19.99 -0.84
C THR A 131 10.77 18.96 -1.49
N GLU A 132 10.72 17.72 -1.03
CA GLU A 132 11.51 16.61 -1.58
C GLU A 132 10.54 15.57 -2.12
N PHE A 133 10.50 15.41 -3.44
CA PHE A 133 9.61 14.46 -4.08
C PHE A 133 10.31 13.13 -4.27
N HIS A 134 9.57 12.06 -3.99
CA HIS A 134 10.03 10.68 -4.16
C HIS A 134 9.16 9.93 -5.19
N GLY A 135 7.97 10.45 -5.50
CA GLY A 135 7.11 9.98 -6.59
C GLY A 135 7.57 10.41 -7.98
N GLY A 136 6.89 9.93 -9.01
CA GLY A 136 7.14 10.35 -10.40
C GLY A 136 7.66 9.25 -11.33
N GLU A 137 8.34 9.67 -12.41
CA GLU A 137 9.04 8.77 -13.34
C GLU A 137 10.33 8.25 -12.71
N THR A 138 10.22 7.24 -11.86
CA THR A 138 11.33 6.71 -11.04
C THR A 138 11.61 5.24 -11.27
N VAL A 139 10.81 4.58 -12.12
CA VAL A 139 10.92 3.14 -12.39
C VAL A 139 11.49 2.94 -13.80
N ALA A 140 12.55 2.14 -13.92
CA ALA A 140 13.06 1.77 -15.24
C ALA A 140 12.00 0.95 -16.01
N TYR A 141 11.87 1.19 -17.31
CA TYR A 141 10.91 0.47 -18.12
C TYR A 141 11.15 -1.05 -18.12
N SER A 142 10.09 -1.80 -17.87
CA SER A 142 10.02 -3.25 -18.10
C SER A 142 8.66 -3.58 -18.68
N GLN A 143 8.62 -4.20 -19.86
CA GLN A 143 7.37 -4.59 -20.49
C GLN A 143 6.54 -5.55 -19.62
N TYR A 144 7.22 -6.46 -18.91
CA TYR A 144 6.60 -7.46 -18.04
C TYR A 144 7.17 -7.30 -16.63
N TYR A 145 6.45 -6.59 -15.77
CA TYR A 145 7.01 -6.14 -14.49
C TYR A 145 7.30 -7.29 -13.53
N PHE A 146 6.50 -8.36 -13.59
CA PHE A 146 6.56 -9.50 -12.65
C PHE A 146 7.10 -10.80 -13.27
N ALA A 147 7.55 -10.82 -14.52
CA ALA A 147 7.84 -12.06 -15.28
C ALA A 147 8.76 -13.09 -14.58
N ASP A 148 9.65 -12.63 -13.70
CA ASP A 148 10.62 -13.49 -13.00
C ASP A 148 10.34 -13.68 -11.51
N GLN A 149 9.20 -13.18 -10.99
CA GLN A 149 8.93 -13.13 -9.55
C GLN A 149 7.45 -13.35 -9.20
N ILE A 150 7.21 -13.86 -7.99
CA ILE A 150 5.85 -13.91 -7.43
C ILE A 150 5.42 -12.47 -7.15
N THR A 151 4.26 -12.06 -7.67
CA THR A 151 3.77 -10.66 -7.63
C THR A 151 3.82 -10.04 -6.24
N GLY A 152 3.25 -10.71 -5.24
CA GLY A 152 3.26 -10.21 -3.85
C GLY A 152 4.66 -10.11 -3.25
N VAL A 153 5.60 -11.00 -3.61
CA VAL A 153 6.99 -10.90 -3.15
C VAL A 153 7.68 -9.70 -3.78
N ARG A 154 7.41 -9.43 -5.06
CA ARG A 154 7.95 -8.25 -5.73
C ARG A 154 7.39 -6.97 -5.13
N LEU A 155 6.08 -6.86 -4.93
CA LEU A 155 5.49 -5.67 -4.28
C LEU A 155 6.07 -5.39 -2.90
N LEU A 156 6.34 -6.42 -2.09
CA LEU A 156 7.04 -6.26 -0.81
C LEU A 156 8.47 -5.71 -0.99
N GLN A 157 9.21 -6.20 -1.99
CA GLN A 157 10.55 -5.67 -2.33
C GLN A 157 10.49 -4.24 -2.86
N ASP A 158 9.43 -3.88 -3.58
CA ASP A 158 9.22 -2.54 -4.11
C ASP A 158 8.94 -1.54 -2.97
N ILE A 159 8.20 -1.93 -1.92
CA ILE A 159 8.06 -1.12 -0.69
C ILE A 159 9.45 -0.79 -0.13
N ASP A 160 10.28 -1.81 0.10
CA ASP A 160 11.63 -1.63 0.64
C ASP A 160 12.51 -0.76 -0.28
N THR A 161 12.35 -0.90 -1.60
CA THR A 161 13.17 -0.22 -2.61
C THR A 161 12.79 1.24 -2.79
N TYR A 162 11.50 1.56 -2.83
CA TYR A 162 11.00 2.88 -3.20
C TYR A 162 10.53 3.72 -2.02
N LEU A 163 10.17 3.10 -0.90
CA LEU A 163 9.78 3.80 0.32
C LEU A 163 10.83 3.67 1.43
N GLY A 164 11.40 2.48 1.62
CA GLY A 164 12.23 2.20 2.79
C GLY A 164 11.44 2.49 4.08
N ASP A 165 12.03 3.23 5.01
CA ASP A 165 11.39 3.57 6.28
C ASP A 165 10.15 4.47 6.10
N ARG A 166 10.03 5.20 4.98
CA ARG A 166 8.82 6.00 4.67
C ARG A 166 7.57 5.14 4.49
N SER A 167 7.70 3.81 4.40
CA SER A 167 6.57 2.88 4.48
C SER A 167 5.82 2.93 5.82
N ASN A 168 6.36 3.60 6.84
CA ASN A 168 5.67 3.94 8.08
C ASN A 168 4.57 5.00 7.93
N ALA A 169 4.45 5.64 6.76
CA ALA A 169 3.36 6.59 6.47
C ALA A 169 2.80 6.41 5.06
N PHE A 170 3.66 6.12 4.08
CA PHE A 170 3.27 6.07 2.67
C PHE A 170 2.88 4.67 2.21
N ARG A 171 1.86 4.61 1.38
CA ARG A 171 1.57 3.49 0.47
C ARG A 171 2.26 3.72 -0.87
N LEU A 172 2.69 2.65 -1.51
CA LEU A 172 3.37 2.67 -2.80
C LEU A 172 2.39 2.30 -3.93
N GLY A 173 2.25 3.20 -4.90
CA GLY A 173 1.68 2.88 -6.20
C GLY A 173 2.77 2.82 -7.27
N ILE A 174 2.72 1.84 -8.16
CA ILE A 174 3.57 1.79 -9.35
C ILE A 174 2.70 1.65 -10.60
N ILE A 175 2.87 2.51 -11.60
CA ILE A 175 2.23 2.37 -12.90
C ILE A 175 3.26 1.88 -13.92
N GLY A 176 2.98 0.77 -14.59
CA GLY A 176 3.84 0.21 -15.61
C GLY A 176 3.06 -0.38 -16.77
N ASP A 177 3.72 -1.18 -17.59
CA ASP A 177 3.13 -1.80 -18.77
C ASP A 177 2.27 -3.02 -18.41
N GLN A 178 2.77 -4.25 -18.60
CA GLN A 178 2.01 -5.47 -18.34
C GLN A 178 2.50 -6.18 -17.08
N ILE A 179 1.58 -6.93 -16.46
CA ILE A 179 1.88 -7.81 -15.32
C ILE A 179 2.87 -8.88 -15.75
N ASP A 180 2.49 -9.65 -16.77
CA ASP A 180 3.27 -10.73 -17.37
C ASP A 180 2.85 -10.94 -18.83
N ARG A 181 3.58 -11.77 -19.57
CA ARG A 181 3.32 -12.08 -20.97
C ARG A 181 1.92 -12.66 -21.17
N GLY A 182 1.08 -11.89 -21.85
CA GLY A 182 -0.28 -12.30 -22.20
C GLY A 182 -1.28 -12.16 -21.05
N ASP A 183 -0.86 -11.52 -19.96
CA ASP A 183 -1.72 -11.09 -18.87
C ASP A 183 -2.08 -9.61 -19.09
N TYR A 184 -3.38 -9.36 -19.28
CA TYR A 184 -3.94 -8.03 -19.52
C TYR A 184 -4.81 -7.56 -18.36
N THR A 185 -4.66 -8.16 -17.18
CA THR A 185 -5.28 -7.62 -15.96
C THR A 185 -4.83 -6.19 -15.71
N THR A 186 -5.67 -5.41 -15.04
CA THR A 186 -5.49 -3.96 -14.85
C THR A 186 -4.54 -3.63 -13.71
N GLY A 187 -4.23 -4.59 -12.84
CA GLY A 187 -3.22 -4.43 -11.81
C GLY A 187 -3.12 -5.60 -10.84
N VAL A 188 -2.27 -5.41 -9.83
CA VAL A 188 -2.09 -6.31 -8.69
C VAL A 188 -1.79 -5.48 -7.45
N ALA A 189 -2.42 -5.83 -6.33
CA ALA A 189 -2.19 -5.17 -5.05
C ALA A 189 -2.04 -6.15 -3.88
N LEU A 190 -1.36 -5.70 -2.82
CA LEU A 190 -1.37 -6.35 -1.51
C LEU A 190 -2.64 -5.94 -0.76
N VAL A 191 -3.60 -6.85 -0.64
CA VAL A 191 -4.90 -6.54 -0.02
C VAL A 191 -4.73 -6.23 1.47
N GLY A 192 -5.10 -5.02 1.89
CA GLY A 192 -4.95 -4.54 3.28
C GLY A 192 -3.50 -4.28 3.72
N ASP A 193 -2.59 -4.05 2.76
CA ASP A 193 -1.19 -3.66 3.00
C ASP A 193 -0.85 -2.51 2.03
N SER A 194 0.40 -2.07 1.98
CA SER A 194 0.77 -0.73 1.51
C SER A 194 1.32 -0.67 0.08
N ALA A 195 1.02 -1.61 -0.81
CA ALA A 195 1.51 -1.53 -2.20
C ALA A 195 0.55 -2.07 -3.26
N PHE A 196 0.54 -1.37 -4.39
CA PHE A 196 -0.21 -1.73 -5.58
C PHE A 196 0.54 -1.39 -6.88
N PHE A 197 0.23 -2.15 -7.93
CA PHE A 197 0.73 -1.94 -9.28
C PHE A 197 -0.44 -1.81 -10.25
N VAL A 198 -0.43 -0.78 -11.10
CA VAL A 198 -1.38 -0.59 -12.20
C VAL A 198 -0.70 -0.95 -13.52
N ALA A 199 -1.29 -1.89 -14.24
CA ALA A 199 -0.88 -2.27 -15.57
C ALA A 199 -1.56 -1.36 -16.61
N ASN A 200 -0.92 -0.23 -16.91
CA ASN A 200 -1.29 0.64 -18.01
C ASN A 200 -0.84 0.02 -19.34
N ASN A 201 -1.46 -1.13 -19.66
CA ASN A 201 -1.24 -1.91 -20.86
C ASN A 201 -2.06 -1.35 -22.04
N ASP A 202 -2.06 -2.04 -23.19
CA ASP A 202 -2.74 -1.57 -24.41
C ASP A 202 -4.28 -1.59 -24.36
N GLN A 203 -4.90 -1.99 -23.23
CA GLN A 203 -6.34 -1.92 -22.99
C GLN A 203 -6.78 -0.65 -22.24
N ILE A 204 -5.82 0.09 -21.66
CA ILE A 204 -6.05 1.37 -21.00
C ILE A 204 -5.69 2.47 -22.01
N ASP A 205 -6.72 3.06 -22.60
CA ASP A 205 -6.59 4.01 -23.72
C ASP A 205 -6.84 5.47 -23.32
N THR A 206 -7.38 5.68 -22.11
CA THR A 206 -7.82 6.99 -21.63
C THR A 206 -7.32 7.25 -20.22
N ASP A 207 -7.17 8.54 -19.91
CA ASP A 207 -6.78 8.99 -18.57
C ASP A 207 -7.86 8.65 -17.52
N GLU A 208 -9.14 8.64 -17.92
CA GLU A 208 -10.23 8.20 -17.03
C GLU A 208 -10.15 6.70 -16.71
N GLN A 209 -9.78 5.85 -17.66
CA GLN A 209 -9.55 4.42 -17.39
C GLN A 209 -8.35 4.22 -16.47
N LEU A 210 -7.26 4.95 -16.69
CA LEU A 210 -6.08 4.89 -15.83
C LEU A 210 -6.42 5.37 -14.41
N ARG A 211 -7.14 6.49 -14.27
CA ARG A 211 -7.63 6.99 -12.98
C ARG A 211 -8.44 5.94 -12.24
N ASN A 212 -9.36 5.28 -12.94
CA ASN A 212 -10.19 4.25 -12.35
C ASN A 212 -9.38 3.00 -11.97
N ALA A 213 -8.39 2.59 -12.78
CA ALA A 213 -7.48 1.50 -12.44
C ALA A 213 -6.63 1.83 -11.20
N ILE A 214 -6.14 3.07 -11.07
CA ILE A 214 -5.46 3.54 -9.86
C ILE A 214 -6.40 3.44 -8.66
N LEU A 215 -7.64 3.90 -8.77
CA LEU A 215 -8.62 3.81 -7.69
C LEU A 215 -8.95 2.36 -7.32
N HIS A 216 -9.07 1.46 -8.31
CA HIS A 216 -9.31 0.03 -8.11
C HIS A 216 -8.18 -0.61 -7.31
N GLU A 217 -6.94 -0.46 -7.79
CA GLU A 217 -5.77 -1.07 -7.18
C GLU A 217 -5.45 -0.47 -5.81
N PHE A 218 -5.69 0.84 -5.65
CA PHE A 218 -5.62 1.47 -4.34
C PHE A 218 -6.69 0.92 -3.37
N GLY A 219 -7.90 0.65 -3.85
CA GLY A 219 -8.98 0.08 -3.03
C GLY A 219 -8.63 -1.29 -2.43
N HIS A 220 -7.83 -2.09 -3.15
CA HIS A 220 -7.27 -3.32 -2.59
C HIS A 220 -6.38 -3.07 -1.37
N THR A 221 -5.50 -2.05 -1.41
CA THR A 221 -4.67 -1.68 -0.25
C THR A 221 -5.50 -1.27 0.96
N LEU A 222 -6.74 -0.81 0.74
CA LEU A 222 -7.72 -0.45 1.75
C LEU A 222 -8.65 -1.61 2.15
N GLY A 223 -8.28 -2.85 1.82
CA GLY A 223 -8.99 -4.05 2.27
C GLY A 223 -10.22 -4.42 1.43
N LEU A 224 -10.40 -3.85 0.24
CA LEU A 224 -11.47 -4.24 -0.67
C LEU A 224 -11.05 -5.42 -1.57
N ARG A 225 -12.03 -6.23 -1.97
CA ARG A 225 -11.94 -7.21 -3.07
C ARG A 225 -12.91 -6.81 -4.18
N HIS A 226 -12.90 -7.53 -5.30
CA HIS A 226 -13.77 -7.22 -6.45
C HIS A 226 -15.29 -7.31 -6.18
N ASN A 227 -15.67 -7.69 -4.96
CA ASN A 227 -17.04 -7.87 -4.51
C ASN A 227 -17.24 -7.27 -3.11
N GLY A 228 -16.41 -6.29 -2.70
CA GLY A 228 -16.50 -5.59 -1.43
C GLY A 228 -15.52 -6.07 -0.36
N SER A 229 -15.78 -5.72 0.90
CA SER A 229 -14.91 -5.94 2.05
C SER A 229 -14.27 -7.33 2.07
N ALA A 230 -12.93 -7.38 2.04
CA ALA A 230 -12.17 -8.64 2.05
C ALA A 230 -12.50 -9.50 3.27
N ASP A 231 -12.83 -8.88 4.40
CA ASP A 231 -13.07 -9.57 5.65
C ASP A 231 -14.36 -10.39 5.66
N ILE A 232 -15.31 -9.99 4.83
CA ILE A 232 -16.58 -10.67 4.62
C ILE A 232 -16.47 -11.57 3.40
N THR A 233 -16.05 -11.02 2.27
CA THR A 233 -16.16 -11.66 0.95
C THR A 233 -15.21 -12.83 0.77
N ARG A 234 -14.06 -12.87 1.47
CA ARG A 234 -13.15 -14.03 1.45
C ARG A 234 -13.78 -15.32 1.97
N LYS A 235 -14.87 -15.20 2.75
CA LYS A 235 -15.59 -16.33 3.35
C LYS A 235 -16.73 -16.82 2.43
N LEU A 236 -17.03 -16.09 1.36
CA LEU A 236 -18.06 -16.46 0.39
C LEU A 236 -17.55 -17.52 -0.59
N PRO A 237 -18.45 -18.32 -1.20
CA PRO A 237 -18.07 -19.30 -2.21
C PRO A 237 -17.41 -18.64 -3.43
N ARG A 238 -16.25 -19.16 -3.86
CA ARG A 238 -15.50 -18.61 -5.02
C ARG A 238 -16.27 -18.62 -6.34
N THR A 239 -17.31 -19.44 -6.45
CA THR A 239 -18.16 -19.55 -7.66
C THR A 239 -19.26 -18.51 -7.71
N GLN A 240 -19.42 -17.70 -6.67
CA GLN A 240 -20.44 -16.66 -6.63
C GLN A 240 -20.02 -15.51 -7.54
N ALA A 241 -20.88 -15.16 -8.50
CA ALA A 241 -20.69 -13.97 -9.31
C ALA A 241 -20.88 -12.71 -8.44
N THR A 242 -20.10 -11.68 -8.73
CA THR A 242 -20.33 -10.35 -8.17
C THR A 242 -21.70 -9.85 -8.66
N PRO A 243 -22.57 -9.38 -7.76
CA PRO A 243 -23.87 -8.85 -8.18
C PRO A 243 -23.72 -7.61 -9.06
N ALA A 244 -24.63 -7.43 -10.01
CA ALA A 244 -24.61 -6.25 -10.89
C ALA A 244 -24.94 -4.96 -10.12
N GLU A 245 -25.72 -5.07 -9.04
CA GLU A 245 -26.07 -4.00 -8.12
C GLU A 245 -24.90 -3.53 -7.25
N TYR A 246 -23.82 -4.31 -7.14
CA TYR A 246 -22.57 -3.85 -6.53
C TYR A 246 -21.87 -2.88 -7.50
N LEU A 247 -22.33 -1.63 -7.46
CA LEU A 247 -21.81 -0.53 -8.25
C LEU A 247 -20.59 0.05 -7.53
N SER A 248 -19.41 -0.32 -8.01
CA SER A 248 -18.10 0.06 -7.45
C SER A 248 -17.05 -0.09 -8.53
N VAL A 249 -16.01 0.75 -8.50
CA VAL A 249 -14.81 0.57 -9.34
C VAL A 249 -14.15 -0.79 -9.09
N MET A 250 -14.36 -1.39 -7.91
CA MET A 250 -13.85 -2.74 -7.58
C MET A 250 -14.52 -3.85 -8.39
N ASN A 251 -15.72 -3.62 -8.92
CA ASN A 251 -16.39 -4.59 -9.76
C ASN A 251 -15.89 -4.47 -11.21
N TYR A 252 -15.34 -5.54 -11.78
CA TYR A 252 -14.83 -5.54 -13.15
C TYR A 252 -15.86 -5.12 -14.22
N ASP A 253 -17.15 -5.34 -13.98
CA ASP A 253 -18.20 -4.88 -14.90
C ASP A 253 -18.33 -3.35 -14.92
N HIS A 254 -17.86 -2.67 -13.85
CA HIS A 254 -18.00 -1.24 -13.62
C HIS A 254 -16.66 -0.48 -13.54
N GLU A 255 -15.52 -1.18 -13.48
CA GLU A 255 -14.17 -0.60 -13.29
C GLU A 255 -13.95 0.63 -14.18
N PHE A 256 -14.22 0.55 -15.48
CA PHE A 256 -14.00 1.67 -16.41
C PHE A 256 -15.23 2.55 -16.66
N THR A 257 -16.36 2.29 -16.02
CA THR A 257 -17.61 3.05 -16.25
C THR A 257 -18.13 3.75 -15.00
N HIS A 258 -17.57 3.44 -13.84
CA HIS A 258 -17.96 4.00 -12.56
C HIS A 258 -16.73 4.46 -11.77
N PHE A 259 -16.67 5.77 -11.47
CA PHE A 259 -15.61 6.36 -10.66
C PHE A 259 -16.13 6.66 -9.25
N ASN A 260 -16.28 5.59 -8.45
CA ASN A 260 -16.53 5.64 -7.01
C ASN A 260 -16.33 4.22 -6.44
N TYR A 261 -16.12 4.10 -5.13
CA TYR A 261 -16.42 2.86 -4.42
C TYR A 261 -17.93 2.76 -4.14
N SER A 262 -18.39 1.58 -3.72
CA SER A 262 -19.83 1.39 -3.47
C SER A 262 -20.30 2.20 -2.27
N GLU A 263 -21.38 2.95 -2.48
CA GLU A 263 -22.12 3.71 -1.46
C GLU A 263 -23.17 2.85 -0.74
N GLU A 264 -23.52 1.70 -1.31
CA GLU A 264 -24.58 0.83 -0.82
C GLU A 264 -24.07 -0.58 -0.59
N GLY A 265 -24.52 -1.19 0.51
CA GLY A 265 -24.32 -2.62 0.73
C GLY A 265 -25.26 -3.47 -0.11
N TYR A 266 -24.94 -4.75 -0.24
CA TYR A 266 -25.77 -5.75 -0.92
C TYR A 266 -25.77 -7.08 -0.17
N THR A 267 -26.77 -7.92 -0.44
CA THR A 267 -26.86 -9.24 0.18
C THR A 267 -26.27 -10.33 -0.72
N ALA A 268 -25.32 -11.09 -0.20
CA ALA A 268 -24.67 -12.22 -0.85
C ALA A 268 -25.20 -13.57 -0.33
N GLU A 269 -25.13 -14.62 -1.15
CA GLU A 269 -25.40 -15.99 -0.71
C GLU A 269 -24.17 -16.60 -0.03
N GLY A 270 -24.20 -16.73 1.30
CA GLY A 270 -23.15 -17.35 2.08
C GLY A 270 -23.34 -18.85 2.30
N PRO A 271 -22.30 -19.56 2.78
CA PRO A 271 -22.37 -21.01 3.03
C PRO A 271 -23.40 -21.41 4.09
N ASN A 272 -23.81 -20.48 4.96
CA ASN A 272 -24.79 -20.70 6.04
C ASN A 272 -26.08 -19.88 5.85
N GLY A 273 -26.33 -19.39 4.63
CA GLY A 273 -27.43 -18.48 4.31
C GLY A 273 -26.96 -17.08 3.91
N PRO A 274 -27.89 -16.14 3.72
CA PRO A 274 -27.58 -14.78 3.26
C PRO A 274 -26.61 -14.05 4.19
N VAL A 275 -25.68 -13.30 3.60
CA VAL A 275 -24.65 -12.49 4.26
C VAL A 275 -24.76 -11.07 3.72
N GLU A 276 -24.88 -10.09 4.61
CA GLU A 276 -24.80 -8.68 4.19
C GLU A 276 -23.34 -8.31 3.93
N VAL A 277 -23.09 -7.76 2.74
CA VAL A 277 -21.85 -7.11 2.36
C VAL A 277 -22.11 -5.60 2.46
N PRO A 278 -21.47 -4.88 3.38
CA PRO A 278 -21.61 -3.43 3.53
C PRO A 278 -21.12 -2.66 2.31
N ALA A 279 -21.45 -1.36 2.26
CA ALA A 279 -20.84 -0.41 1.34
C ALA A 279 -19.31 -0.43 1.47
N ASP A 280 -18.61 -0.12 0.39
CA ASP A 280 -17.14 -0.15 0.38
C ASP A 280 -16.57 0.94 1.29
N TRP A 281 -17.14 2.15 1.23
CA TRP A 281 -16.72 3.28 2.08
C TRP A 281 -16.83 2.98 3.57
N ASP A 282 -17.84 2.21 3.98
CA ASP A 282 -18.04 1.77 5.37
C ASP A 282 -17.08 0.64 5.79
N SER A 283 -16.27 0.12 4.85
CA SER A 283 -15.49 -1.11 5.01
C SER A 283 -13.99 -0.93 4.82
N LEU A 284 -13.54 0.29 4.54
CA LEU A 284 -12.13 0.56 4.29
C LEU A 284 -11.30 0.25 5.53
N VAL A 285 -10.14 -0.35 5.30
CA VAL A 285 -9.09 -0.58 6.30
C VAL A 285 -7.99 0.44 6.03
N LEU A 286 -8.00 1.51 6.85
CA LEU A 286 -7.12 2.66 6.66
C LEU A 286 -5.75 2.48 7.31
N ASP A 287 -5.68 1.69 8.38
CA ASP A 287 -4.43 1.29 9.01
C ASP A 287 -3.77 0.12 8.26
N THR A 288 -2.47 -0.07 8.46
CA THR A 288 -1.77 -1.28 8.02
C THR A 288 -0.76 -1.70 9.08
N PRO A 289 -0.24 -2.95 9.03
CA PRO A 289 0.83 -3.37 9.93
C PRO A 289 2.14 -2.59 9.81
N ARG A 290 2.28 -1.68 8.83
CA ARG A 290 3.50 -0.88 8.60
C ARG A 290 3.37 0.55 9.09
N ILE A 291 2.18 1.13 9.01
CA ILE A 291 1.99 2.57 9.26
C ILE A 291 1.96 2.82 10.76
N GLY A 292 2.75 3.79 11.23
CA GLY A 292 2.72 4.25 12.62
C GLY A 292 3.44 3.37 13.66
N HIS A 293 4.21 2.36 13.23
CA HIS A 293 4.80 1.38 14.17
C HIS A 293 6.29 1.56 14.44
N ASP A 294 7.08 2.01 13.46
CA ASP A 294 8.55 2.06 13.58
C ASP A 294 9.10 3.49 13.44
N ALA A 295 9.53 4.08 14.56
CA ALA A 295 10.18 5.39 14.59
C ALA A 295 11.34 5.47 15.60
N LEU A 296 12.30 6.35 15.30
CA LEU A 296 13.45 6.61 16.17
C LEU A 296 13.11 7.57 17.32
N GLU A 297 12.45 8.68 17.01
CA GLU A 297 12.03 9.68 18.00
C GLU A 297 10.84 10.51 17.48
N LEU A 298 10.04 11.03 18.41
CA LEU A 298 9.01 12.04 18.13
C LEU A 298 9.66 13.40 17.84
N GLY A 299 9.05 14.14 16.92
CA GLY A 299 9.45 15.49 16.56
C GLY A 299 10.31 15.54 15.29
N ALA A 300 9.73 15.94 14.17
CA ALA A 300 10.47 16.35 12.96
C ALA A 300 10.81 17.86 13.05
N ARG A 301 12.06 18.26 12.83
CA ARG A 301 12.48 19.67 12.93
C ARG A 301 12.54 20.32 11.56
N THR A 302 11.39 20.68 10.98
CA THR A 302 11.37 21.56 9.81
C THR A 302 11.36 23.04 10.20
N VAL A 303 12.30 23.78 9.61
CA VAL A 303 12.58 25.19 9.89
C VAL A 303 11.38 26.04 9.45
N SER A 304 10.68 26.64 10.41
CA SER A 304 9.58 27.57 10.17
C SER A 304 9.92 28.59 9.08
N HIS A 305 9.31 28.45 7.90
CA HIS A 305 9.23 29.53 6.93
C HIS A 305 7.75 29.71 6.58
N GLY A 306 7.25 30.90 6.92
CA GLY A 306 5.84 31.21 7.08
C GLY A 306 4.95 30.77 5.91
N ALA A 307 3.76 30.32 6.30
CA ALA A 307 2.62 30.02 5.44
C ALA A 307 2.55 30.91 4.19
N ALA A 308 2.64 30.27 3.03
CA ALA A 308 2.16 30.81 1.76
C ALA A 308 0.87 30.07 1.39
N PRO A 309 -0.19 30.77 0.94
CA PRO A 309 -1.46 30.14 0.61
C PRO A 309 -1.30 29.25 -0.63
N ALA A 310 -2.04 28.13 -0.64
CA ALA A 310 -2.16 27.20 -1.77
C ALA A 310 -2.36 27.96 -3.09
N VAL A 311 -1.43 27.78 -4.02
CA VAL A 311 -1.49 28.42 -5.34
C VAL A 311 -2.33 27.54 -6.25
N ALA A 312 -3.48 28.08 -6.66
CA ALA A 312 -4.36 27.49 -7.66
C ALA A 312 -3.59 27.19 -8.97
N ALA A 313 -3.88 26.02 -9.54
CA ALA A 313 -3.36 25.54 -10.81
C ALA A 313 -3.34 26.63 -11.90
N SER A 314 -2.14 26.97 -12.37
CA SER A 314 -1.92 27.88 -13.49
C SER A 314 -1.75 27.07 -14.77
N GLN A 315 -2.67 27.32 -15.70
CA GLN A 315 -2.79 26.78 -17.05
C GLN A 315 -1.46 26.66 -17.82
N ALA A 316 -1.24 25.48 -18.39
CA ALA A 316 -0.17 25.21 -19.34
C ALA A 316 -0.32 26.05 -20.62
N GLN A 317 0.72 26.84 -20.95
CA GLN A 317 0.90 27.42 -22.27
C GLN A 317 1.89 26.57 -23.07
N ALA A 318 1.38 25.98 -24.14
CA ALA A 318 2.13 25.24 -25.15
C ALA A 318 3.27 26.08 -25.75
N SER A 319 4.46 25.50 -25.82
CA SER A 319 5.56 25.99 -26.65
C SER A 319 6.01 24.90 -27.63
N GLN A 320 6.09 25.32 -28.88
CA GLN A 320 6.27 24.52 -30.08
C GLN A 320 7.68 23.96 -30.21
N ALA A 321 7.74 22.73 -30.75
CA ALA A 321 8.94 22.04 -31.17
C ALA A 321 9.77 22.81 -32.21
N ALA A 322 11.09 22.86 -31.98
CA ALA A 322 12.08 23.13 -33.02
C ALA A 322 13.10 21.97 -33.05
N THR A 323 13.15 21.35 -34.21
CA THR A 323 13.97 20.22 -34.65
C THR A 323 15.49 20.41 -34.47
N ALA A 324 16.18 19.39 -33.97
CA ALA A 324 17.59 19.14 -34.29
C ALA A 324 17.91 17.63 -34.19
N THR A 325 18.35 17.07 -35.32
CA THR A 325 18.88 15.71 -35.51
C THR A 325 20.22 15.51 -34.79
N PRO A 326 20.56 14.28 -34.35
CA PRO A 326 21.96 13.86 -34.32
C PRO A 326 22.23 12.58 -35.14
N ALA A 327 23.45 12.56 -35.65
CA ALA A 327 24.01 11.55 -36.54
C ALA A 327 24.48 10.28 -35.79
N LYS A 328 24.53 9.19 -36.56
CA LYS A 328 25.15 7.89 -36.26
C LYS A 328 26.59 8.04 -35.74
N ASP A 329 26.94 7.22 -34.75
CA ASP A 329 28.14 6.37 -34.78
C ASP A 329 28.07 5.26 -33.71
N SER A 330 28.50 4.06 -34.12
CA SER A 330 28.82 2.84 -33.37
C SER A 330 29.81 2.06 -34.27
N PRO A 331 30.68 1.14 -33.81
CA PRO A 331 30.61 0.39 -32.54
C PRO A 331 31.96 0.15 -31.82
N ALA A 332 31.94 -0.39 -30.59
CA ALA A 332 33.01 -1.27 -30.11
C ALA A 332 32.51 -2.27 -29.05
N GLU A 333 32.78 -3.53 -29.35
CA GLU A 333 32.51 -4.76 -28.61
C GLU A 333 33.55 -4.97 -27.50
N ALA A 334 33.10 -5.36 -26.29
CA ALA A 334 33.96 -5.99 -25.28
C ALA A 334 33.14 -6.96 -24.40
N ALA A 335 33.67 -8.17 -24.23
CA ALA A 335 33.21 -9.21 -23.30
C ALA A 335 34.44 -9.77 -22.54
N PRO A 336 34.28 -10.59 -21.49
CA PRO A 336 33.37 -10.50 -20.33
C PRO A 336 34.16 -10.58 -18.99
N ALA A 337 33.51 -10.38 -17.83
CA ALA A 337 34.08 -10.71 -16.52
C ALA A 337 33.10 -11.50 -15.63
N LYS A 338 33.67 -12.46 -14.89
CA LYS A 338 33.07 -13.57 -14.12
C LYS A 338 32.00 -13.19 -13.08
N ALA A 339 30.93 -13.98 -13.05
CA ALA A 339 30.01 -14.08 -11.92
C ALA A 339 30.59 -14.96 -10.80
N ALA A 340 30.30 -14.61 -9.54
CA ALA A 340 30.54 -15.43 -8.36
C ALA A 340 29.24 -16.16 -7.99
N ASP A 341 29.34 -17.48 -7.83
CA ASP A 341 28.22 -18.35 -7.45
C ASP A 341 27.77 -18.06 -6.01
N VAL A 342 26.56 -17.49 -5.85
CA VAL A 342 25.86 -17.44 -4.56
C VAL A 342 24.88 -18.61 -4.53
N ASN A 343 25.06 -19.51 -3.57
CA ASN A 343 24.23 -20.70 -3.41
C ASN A 343 22.87 -20.33 -2.78
N VAL A 344 21.91 -19.98 -3.65
CA VAL A 344 20.53 -19.56 -3.31
C VAL A 344 19.79 -20.60 -2.46
N ALA A 345 20.16 -21.89 -2.54
CA ALA A 345 19.51 -22.96 -1.77
C ALA A 345 19.68 -22.83 -0.24
N ALA A 346 20.67 -22.09 0.24
CA ALA A 346 20.89 -21.88 1.68
C ALA A 346 20.05 -20.74 2.28
N ILE A 347 19.56 -19.79 1.46
CA ILE A 347 18.76 -18.62 1.90
C ILE A 347 17.27 -18.97 1.93
N VAL A 348 16.82 -19.83 1.00
CA VAL A 348 15.40 -20.25 0.91
C VAL A 348 14.97 -21.11 2.12
N GLY A 349 15.90 -21.82 2.77
CA GLY A 349 15.59 -22.71 3.89
C GLY A 349 15.18 -21.99 5.18
N SER A 350 15.71 -20.79 5.45
CA SER A 350 15.42 -20.04 6.69
C SER A 350 14.10 -19.26 6.63
N VAL A 351 13.70 -18.77 5.46
CA VAL A 351 12.45 -18.01 5.30
C VAL A 351 11.22 -18.92 5.38
N VAL A 352 11.30 -20.13 4.83
CA VAL A 352 10.18 -21.11 4.89
C VAL A 352 9.92 -21.60 6.33
N ALA A 353 10.96 -21.66 7.17
CA ALA A 353 10.81 -22.05 8.57
C ALA A 353 10.13 -20.95 9.42
N ALA A 354 10.34 -19.67 9.10
CA ALA A 354 9.69 -18.55 9.78
C ALA A 354 8.19 -18.45 9.43
N LEU A 355 7.82 -18.72 8.17
CA LEU A 355 6.43 -18.71 7.71
C LEU A 355 5.59 -19.87 8.28
N ALA A 356 6.21 -21.00 8.63
CA ALA A 356 5.52 -22.15 9.22
C ALA A 356 5.12 -21.94 10.69
N VAL A 357 5.77 -21.01 11.42
CA VAL A 357 5.44 -20.68 12.81
C VAL A 357 4.26 -19.70 12.89
N LEU A 358 4.00 -18.93 11.83
CA LEU A 358 2.92 -17.93 11.74
C LEU A 358 1.61 -18.43 11.12
N GLY A 359 1.48 -19.73 10.81
CA GLY A 359 0.20 -20.32 10.41
C GLY A 359 -0.32 -19.89 9.02
N ILE A 360 0.53 -19.37 8.12
CA ILE A 360 0.18 -19.01 6.73
C ILE A 360 0.60 -20.13 5.76
N ALA A 361 0.39 -21.40 6.12
CA ALA A 361 0.65 -22.52 5.22
C ALA A 361 -0.61 -23.39 5.08
N GLY A 362 -1.39 -23.11 4.03
CA GLY A 362 -2.57 -23.89 3.69
C GLY A 362 -3.00 -23.71 2.24
N ALA A 363 -2.50 -24.60 1.37
CA ALA A 363 -2.93 -24.89 0.00
C ALA A 363 -2.36 -24.01 -1.13
N GLY A 364 -1.24 -24.47 -1.71
CA GLY A 364 -0.73 -23.96 -2.98
C GLY A 364 0.49 -24.70 -3.53
N PHE A 365 0.66 -25.99 -3.24
CA PHE A 365 1.75 -26.79 -3.79
C PHE A 365 1.23 -28.13 -4.31
N ALA A 366 0.30 -28.09 -5.26
CA ALA A 366 -0.07 -29.21 -6.13
C ALA A 366 -0.99 -28.76 -7.27
N ALA A 367 -0.42 -28.26 -8.36
CA ALA A 367 -0.93 -28.46 -9.73
C ALA A 367 -0.03 -27.72 -10.74
N MET A 368 1.10 -28.32 -11.09
CA MET A 368 1.71 -28.05 -12.39
C MET A 368 1.03 -28.92 -13.46
N ASN A 369 0.90 -28.36 -14.66
CA ASN A 369 0.54 -28.98 -15.94
C ASN A 369 -0.94 -29.37 -16.13
N GLY A 370 -1.71 -28.44 -16.70
CA GLY A 370 -3.04 -28.70 -17.24
C GLY A 370 -3.49 -27.60 -18.18
N LEU A 371 -3.12 -27.74 -19.45
CA LEU A 371 -3.68 -27.06 -20.62
C LEU A 371 -5.23 -26.92 -20.54
N LEU A 372 -5.78 -25.72 -20.77
CA LEU A 372 -6.84 -25.35 -21.74
C LEU A 372 -7.74 -24.18 -21.25
N PRO A 373 -8.30 -23.39 -22.20
CA PRO A 373 -8.73 -22.01 -22.00
C PRO A 373 -10.19 -21.90 -21.57
N PHE A 374 -10.56 -20.80 -20.93
CA PHE A 374 -11.61 -19.84 -21.33
C PHE A 374 -11.57 -18.64 -20.40
#